data_AF-A0AAD5BS00-F1
#
_entry.id   AF-A0AAD5BS00-F1
#
_cell.length_a   1.000
_cell.length_b   1.000
_cell.length_c   1.000
_cell.angle_alpha   90.00
_cell.angle_beta   90.00
_cell.angle_gamma   90.00
#
_symmetry.space_group_name_H-M   'P 1'
#
loop_
_entity.id
_entity.type
_entity.pdbx_description
1 polymer ?
#
loop_
_entity_poly.entity_id
_entity_poly.type
_entity_poly.pdbx_seq_one_letter_code
_entity_poly.pdbx_strand_id
1 'polypeptide(L)' 'MDRLTTNTSAACQLIPQNCRVLSIHGPADKIVPMDDAMEFAKHILNHKLHIINGADHEYTCHQN' A
#
# COMPACT_ATOMS: atom_id res chain seq x y z
N MET A 1 -9.49 10.48 -12.94
CA MET A 1 -9.79 9.89 -11.63
C MET A 1 -9.31 10.86 -10.57
N ASP A 2 -10.24 11.47 -9.83
CA ASP A 2 -9.92 12.33 -8.70
C ASP A 2 -9.34 11.49 -7.56
N ARG A 3 -8.05 11.69 -7.25
CA ARG A 3 -7.45 11.13 -6.03
C ARG A 3 -7.95 11.97 -4.86
N LEU A 4 -8.85 11.44 -4.04
CA LEU A 4 -9.22 12.06 -2.78
C LEU A 4 -7.97 12.20 -1.91
N THR A 5 -7.57 13.44 -1.62
CA THR A 5 -6.40 13.73 -0.82
C THR A 5 -6.73 13.48 0.65
N THR A 6 -6.13 12.44 1.23
CA THR A 6 -6.13 12.19 2.67
C THR A 6 -4.71 12.38 3.18
N ASN A 7 -4.55 12.95 4.39
CA ASN A 7 -3.27 12.92 5.06
C ASN A 7 -2.99 11.49 5.54
N THR A 8 -2.36 10.71 4.67
CA THR A 8 -1.99 9.32 4.89
C THR A 8 -1.21 9.10 6.18
N SER A 9 -0.22 9.95 6.47
CA SER A 9 0.63 9.79 7.66
C SER A 9 -0.19 9.93 8.95
N ALA A 10 -1.03 10.96 9.03
CA ALA A 10 -1.94 11.15 10.17
C ALA A 10 -2.94 9.99 10.30
N ALA A 11 -3.49 9.49 9.18
CA ALA A 11 -4.43 8.38 9.20
C ALA A 11 -3.78 7.06 9.65
N CYS A 12 -2.52 6.81 9.28
CA CYS A 12 -1.77 5.62 9.71
C CYS A 12 -1.60 5.57 11.24
N GLN A 13 -1.38 6.73 11.87
CA GLN A 13 -1.23 6.84 13.33
C GLN A 13 -2.53 6.53 14.10
N LEU A 14 -3.68 6.60 13.45
CA LEU A 14 -4.98 6.25 14.05
C LEU A 14 -5.23 4.74 14.08
N ILE A 15 -4.40 3.94 13.39
CA ILE A 15 -4.54 2.47 13.39
C ILE A 15 -4.12 1.93 14.76
N PRO A 16 -4.99 1.18 15.46
CA PRO A 16 -4.65 0.59 16.74
C PRO A 16 -3.42 -0.32 16.65
N GLN A 17 -2.53 -0.26 17.64
CA GLN A 17 -1.26 -1.03 17.63
C GLN A 17 -1.47 -2.56 17.62
N ASN A 18 -2.59 -3.03 18.17
CA ASN A 18 -2.97 -4.45 18.16
C ASN A 18 -3.57 -4.91 16.81
N CYS A 19 -3.83 -3.99 15.88
CA CYS A 19 -4.29 -4.31 14.54
C CYS A 19 -3.10 -4.70 13.67
N ARG A 20 -3.16 -5.90 13.07
CA ARG A 20 -2.17 -6.34 12.06
C ARG A 20 -2.62 -5.90 10.69
N VAL A 21 -1.75 -5.23 9.94
CA VAL A 21 -2.04 -4.73 8.60
C VAL A 21 -1.15 -5.43 7.58
N LEU A 22 -1.74 -5.88 6.47
CA LEU A 22 -1.04 -6.42 5.32
C LEU A 22 -1.39 -5.57 4.11
N SER A 23 -0.38 -5.01 3.45
CA SER A 23 -0.52 -4.40 2.14
C SER A 23 0.18 -5.27 1.11
N ILE A 24 -0.49 -5.49 -0.01
CA ILE A 24 0.09 -6.15 -1.19
C ILE A 24 0.18 -5.08 -2.26
N HIS A 25 1.33 -4.95 -2.92
CA HIS A 25 1.54 -3.96 -3.96
C HIS A 25 2.35 -4.53 -5.13
N GLY A 26 1.98 -4.12 -6.34
CA GLY A 26 2.69 -4.45 -7.56
C GLY A 26 3.61 -3.30 -7.98
N PRO A 27 4.93 -3.51 -8.16
CA PRO A 27 5.85 -2.44 -8.49
C PRO A 27 5.70 -1.94 -9.94
N ALA A 28 4.91 -2.62 -10.78
CA ALA A 28 4.57 -2.16 -12.13
C ALA A 28 3.25 -1.35 -12.14
N ASP A 29 2.67 -1.04 -10.97
CA ASP A 29 1.55 -0.12 -10.83
C ASP A 29 1.97 1.29 -11.29
N LYS A 30 1.30 1.79 -12.32
CA LYS A 30 1.53 3.13 -12.91
C LYS A 30 0.58 4.20 -12.35
N ILE A 31 -0.42 3.78 -11.58
CA ILE A 31 -1.48 4.64 -11.02
C ILE A 31 -1.11 5.03 -9.59
N VAL A 32 -0.68 4.06 -8.78
CA VAL A 32 -0.17 4.26 -7.42
C VAL A 32 1.31 3.89 -7.38
N PRO A 33 2.22 4.86 -7.17
CA PRO A 33 3.65 4.58 -7.10
C PRO A 33 4.01 3.64 -5.94
N MET A 34 5.05 2.83 -6.14
CA MET A 34 5.61 1.97 -5.09
C MET A 34 6.03 2.76 -3.85
N ASP A 35 6.57 3.97 -4.04
CA ASP A 35 7.01 4.84 -2.95
C ASP A 35 5.87 5.17 -1.98
N ASP A 36 4.65 5.35 -2.48
CA ASP A 36 3.48 5.58 -1.62
C ASP A 36 3.30 4.37 -0.70
N ALA A 37 3.28 3.14 -1.25
CA ALA A 37 3.13 1.91 -0.48
C ALA A 37 4.25 1.70 0.55
N MET A 38 5.49 2.07 0.21
CA MET A 38 6.62 2.04 1.13
C MET A 38 6.48 3.06 2.26
N GLU A 39 5.99 4.26 1.95
CA GLU A 39 5.77 5.29 2.96
C GLU A 39 4.67 4.86 3.94
N PHE A 40 3.56 4.31 3.46
CA PHE A 40 2.52 3.71 4.32
C PHE A 40 3.10 2.68 5.28
N ALA A 41 3.98 1.80 4.81
CA ALA A 41 4.59 0.76 5.63
C ALA A 41 5.46 1.31 6.77
N LYS A 42 6.04 2.51 6.62
CA LYS A 42 6.84 3.15 7.68
C LYS A 42 5.99 3.72 8.81
N HIS A 43 4.76 4.16 8.52
CA HIS A 43 3.91 4.85 9.50
C HIS A 43 3.04 3.88 10.33
N ILE A 44 2.92 2.60 9.93
CA ILE A 44 2.08 1.60 10.61
C ILE A 44 2.98 0.59 11.34
N LEU A 45 2.94 0.58 12.68
CA LEU A 45 3.85 -0.21 13.51
C LEU A 45 3.75 -1.73 13.32
N ASN A 46 2.56 -2.26 13.04
CA ASN A 46 2.29 -3.69 12.93
C ASN A 46 1.89 -4.06 11.50
N HIS A 47 2.72 -3.65 10.56
CA HIS A 47 2.48 -3.75 9.12
C HIS A 47 3.45 -4.69 8.42
N LYS A 48 2.92 -5.39 7.41
CA LYS A 48 3.72 -6.09 6.42
C LYS A 48 3.38 -5.57 5.03
N LEU A 49 4.39 -5.10 4.30
CA LEU A 49 4.31 -4.83 2.87
C LEU A 49 4.79 -6.07 2.10
N HIS A 50 3.95 -6.61 1.23
CA HIS A 50 4.30 -7.69 0.33
C HIS A 50 4.32 -7.17 -1.11
N ILE A 51 5.44 -7.36 -1.79
CA ILE A 51 5.62 -6.91 -3.17
C ILE A 51 5.50 -8.11 -4.11
N ILE A 52 4.60 -8.01 -5.08
CA ILE A 52 4.45 -8.99 -6.16
C ILE A 52 5.17 -8.44 -7.39
N ASN A 53 6.37 -8.94 -7.65
CA ASN A 53 7.20 -8.45 -8.76
C ASN A 53 6.45 -8.54 -10.10
N GLY A 54 6.47 -7.44 -10.85
CA GLY A 54 5.81 -7.38 -12.16
C GLY A 54 4.29 -7.27 -12.12
N ALA A 55 3.64 -7.26 -10.94
CA ALA A 55 2.22 -6.95 -10.85
C ALA A 55 1.96 -5.47 -11.14
N ASP A 56 0.91 -5.20 -11.91
CA ASP A 56 0.38 -3.88 -12.19
C ASP A 56 -0.77 -3.54 -11.21
N HIS A 57 -1.42 -2.39 -11.42
CA HIS A 57 -2.48 -1.88 -10.55
C HIS A 57 -3.62 -2.89 -10.31
N GLU A 58 -3.97 -3.65 -11.35
CA GLU A 58 -5.10 -4.59 -11.33
C GLU A 58 -4.65 -6.05 -11.18
N TYR A 59 -3.35 -6.27 -10.93
CA TYR A 59 -2.73 -7.59 -10.85
C TYR A 59 -3.06 -8.48 -12.06
N THR A 60 -3.14 -7.90 -13.26
CA THR A 60 -3.64 -8.57 -14.48
C THR A 60 -2.92 -9.88 -14.79
N CYS A 61 -1.61 -9.94 -14.55
CA CYS A 61 -0.77 -11.14 -14.74
C CYS A 61 -0.82 -12.15 -13.58
N HIS A 62 -1.56 -11.89 -12.51
CA HIS A 62 -1.55 -12.66 -11.25
C HIS A 62 -2.97 -13.06 -10.78
N GLN A 63 -3.93 -13.19 -11.71
CA GLN A 63 -5.35 -13.46 -11.39
C GLN A 63 -5.72 -14.97 -11.38
N ASN A 64 -4.77 -15.88 -11.63
CA ASN A 64 -5.00 -17.32 -11.75
C ASN A 64 -4.58 -18.09 -10.49
#